data_AF-A0A1B1NC67-F1
#
_entry.id   AF-A0A1B1NC67-F1
#
_cell.length_a   1.000
_cell.length_b   1.000
_cell.length_c   1.000
_cell.angle_alpha   90.00
_cell.angle_beta   90.00
_cell.angle_gamma   90.00
#
_symmetry.space_group_name_H-M   'P 1'
#
loop_
_entity.id
_entity.type
_entity.pdbx_description
1 polymer ?
#
loop_
_entity_poly.entity_id
_entity_poly.type
_entity_poly.pdbx_seq_one_letter_code
_entity_poly.pdbx_strand_id
1 'polypeptide(L)' 'MQIWVPDVRSERFAQEAERQAALVARADEQSDDQEFVEAVTAPWDEE' A
#
# COMPACT_ATOMS: atom_id res chain seq x y z
N MET A 1 23.56 17.39 10.15
CA MET A 1 22.86 17.31 8.85
C MET A 1 21.41 17.67 9.10
N GLN A 2 20.80 18.52 8.29
CA GLN A 2 19.37 18.85 8.40
C GLN A 2 18.66 18.20 7.20
N ILE A 3 17.64 17.39 7.47
CA ILE A 3 16.79 16.74 6.48
C ILE A 3 15.41 17.39 6.56
N TRP A 4 14.83 17.66 5.40
CA TRP A 4 13.47 18.19 5.33
C TRP A 4 12.45 17.13 5.74
N VAL A 5 11.49 17.53 6.58
CA VAL A 5 10.36 16.69 6.99
C VAL A 5 9.06 17.41 6.61
N PRO A 6 8.15 16.78 5.86
CA PRO A 6 6.84 17.34 5.58
C PRO A 6 6.01 17.46 6.86
N ASP A 7 5.10 18.43 6.90
CA ASP A 7 4.08 18.48 7.96
C ASP A 7 3.03 17.38 7.73
N VAL A 8 3.24 16.26 8.41
CA VAL A 8 2.38 15.07 8.37
C VAL A 8 1.00 15.28 8.98
N ARG A 9 0.75 16.41 9.66
CA ARG A 9 -0.55 16.74 10.24
C ARG A 9 -1.45 17.56 9.30
N SER A 10 -0.91 18.04 8.18
CA SER A 10 -1.69 18.82 7.23
C SER A 10 -2.71 17.95 6.49
N GLU A 11 -3.89 18.50 6.20
CA GLU A 11 -4.93 17.82 5.39
C GLU A 11 -4.40 17.46 3.99
N ARG A 12 -3.55 18.32 3.42
CA ARG A 12 -2.88 18.06 2.14
C ARG A 12 -2.01 16.80 2.19
N PHE A 13 -1.28 16.59 3.29
CA PHE A 13 -0.46 15.40 3.45
C PHE A 13 -1.34 14.14 3.51
N ALA A 14 -2.44 14.19 4.26
CA ALA A 14 -3.39 13.08 4.34
C ALA A 14 -3.98 12.72 2.96
N GLN A 15 -4.44 13.73 2.19
CA GLN A 15 -4.99 13.52 0.85
C GLN A 15 -3.97 12.91 -0.12
N GLU A 16 -2.72 13.40 -0.09
CA GLU A 16 -1.68 12.87 -0.96
C GLU A 16 -1.24 11.47 -0.53
N ALA A 17 -1.18 11.19 0.78
CA ALA A 17 -0.88 9.86 1.31
C ALA A 17 -1.95 8.84 0.88
N GLU A 18 -3.23 9.20 0.97
CA GLU A 18 -4.34 8.36 0.49
C GLU A 18 -4.21 8.10 -1.02
N ARG A 19 -4.00 9.16 -1.83
CA ARG A 19 -3.83 9.05 -3.28
C ARG A 19 -2.66 8.13 -3.65
N GLN A 20 -1.52 8.29 -2.97
CA GLN A 20 -0.31 7.51 -3.23
C GLN A 20 -0.47 6.05 -2.78
N ALA A 21 -1.06 5.81 -1.61
CA ALA A 21 -1.36 4.46 -1.13
C ALA A 21 -2.23 3.68 -2.12
N ALA A 22 -3.27 4.34 -2.67
CA ALA A 22 -4.13 3.73 -3.68
C ALA A 22 -3.37 3.39 -4.98
N LEU A 23 -2.39 4.19 -5.38
CA LEU A 23 -1.55 3.89 -6.55
C LEU A 23 -0.64 2.70 -6.30
N VAL A 24 -0.04 2.60 -5.11
CA VAL A 24 0.82 1.47 -4.73
C VAL A 24 0.02 0.18 -4.69
N ALA A 25 -1.14 0.17 -4.04
CA ALA A 25 -2.01 -1.01 -3.99
C ALA A 25 -2.42 -1.51 -5.38
N ARG A 26 -2.79 -0.60 -6.28
CA ARG A 26 -3.12 -0.95 -7.67
C ARG A 26 -1.93 -1.48 -8.47
N ALA A 27 -0.72 -1.03 -8.16
CA ALA A 27 0.48 -1.55 -8.80
C ALA A 27 0.82 -2.97 -8.29
N ASP A 28 0.59 -3.22 -7.00
CA ASP A 28 0.77 -4.52 -6.35
C ASP A 28 -0.18 -5.57 -6.93
N GLU A 29 -1.47 -5.22 -7.07
CA GLU A 29 -2.50 -6.04 -7.74
C GLU A 29 -2.17 -6.40 -9.20
N GLN A 30 -1.32 -5.63 -9.88
CA GLN A 30 -0.90 -5.86 -11.27
C GLN A 30 0.39 -6.67 -11.38
N SER A 31 1.03 -7.00 -10.26
CA SER A 31 2.28 -7.76 -10.26
C SER A 31 2.02 -9.27 -10.17
N ASP A 32 2.82 -10.06 -10.89
CA ASP A 32 2.76 -11.53 -10.90
C ASP A 32 2.92 -12.13 -9.48
N ASP A 33 3.51 -11.36 -8.55
CA ASP A 33 3.73 -11.78 -7.16
C ASP A 33 2.40 -11.98 -6.41
N GLN A 34 1.40 -11.12 -6.66
CA GLN A 34 0.08 -11.26 -6.05
C GLN A 34 -0.65 -12.52 -6.56
N GLU A 35 -0.57 -12.80 -7.87
CA GLU A 35 -1.13 -14.02 -8.46
C GLU A 35 -0.48 -15.28 -7.89
N PHE A 36 0.85 -15.26 -7.69
CA PHE A 36 1.57 -16.37 -7.06
C PHE A 36 1.12 -16.58 -5.61
N VAL A 37 1.04 -15.52 -4.81
CA VAL A 37 0.59 -15.60 -3.41
C VAL A 37 -0.82 -16.18 -3.33
N GLU A 38 -1.74 -15.71 -4.17
CA GLU A 38 -3.10 -16.25 -4.25
C GLU A 38 -3.11 -17.73 -4.64
N ALA A 39 -2.27 -18.14 -5.59
CA ALA A 39 -2.18 -19.53 -6.03
C ALA A 39 -1.65 -20.49 -4.95
N VAL A 40 -0.81 -20.01 -4.03
CA VAL A 40 -0.22 -20.84 -2.95
C VAL A 40 -0.89 -20.65 -1.58
N THR A 41 -1.80 -19.68 -1.44
CA THR A 41 -2.52 -19.44 -0.18
C THR A 41 -3.59 -20.50 0.01
N ALA A 42 -3.41 -21.36 1.02
CA ALA A 42 -4.47 -22.25 1.47
C ALA A 42 -5.58 -21.43 2.15
N PRO A 43 -6.87 -21.84 2.01
CA PRO A 43 -7.94 -21.24 2.80
C PRO A 43 -7.58 -21.35 4.28
N TRP A 44 -7.70 -20.25 5.00
CA TRP A 44 -7.63 -20.30 6.46
C TRP A 44 -8.90 -21.03 6.92
N ASP A 45 -8.75 -22.16 7.58
CA ASP A 45 -9.89 -22.83 8.22
C ASP A 45 -10.48 -21.85 9.24
N GLU A 46 -11.75 -21.46 9.04
CA GLU A 46 -12.51 -20.67 10.02
C GLU A 46 -12.65 -21.51 11.30
N GLU A 47 -12.03 -21.07 12.40
CA GLU A 47 -12.12 -21.71 13.72
C GLU A 47 -13.52 -21.61 14.34
#